data_AF-A0A819VZA3-F1
#
_entry.id   AF-A0A819VZA3-F1
#
_cell.length_a   1.000
_cell.length_b   1.000
_cell.length_c   1.000
_cell.angle_alpha   90.00
_cell.angle_beta   90.00
_cell.angle_gamma   90.00
#
_symmetry.space_group_name_H-M   'P 1'
#
loop_
_entity.id
_entity.type
_entity.pdbx_description
1 polymer ?
#
loop_
_entity_poly.entity_id
_entity_poly.type
_entity_poly.pdbx_seq_one_letter_code
_entity_poly.pdbx_strand_id
1 'polypeptide(L)'
;MECGYLRLMNAGNDSICAFLHIKCSELVSCANDNRACYRPDYLCVSHPRCQTAPLCYPVDKALQVVCPPMLPATTTLPPVVPDDGICESATWNVTGVTVAGGNGAGSELNELNGPLGLFVDDDAAVYVADTWNDRIVKWVPGASIGSVVAGGNGEGNQNNQLDHVAKVVVAKNGTMFICDRGNSRVQRWFKNDEHGQTIIANISCLGLAMDNEGSLYVCDGERQHVIKWHSNDIVAGKNGERPEINQLLEPVHIFVDQDKSVIVADFQSARVMKWPVGVKEGIVVAGGNGEGDGANQLNGMKYSTIMLIVILL
;
A
#
# COMPACT_ATOMS: atom_id res chain seq x y z
N MET A 1 -7.71 -4.57 33.45
CA MET A 1 -7.60 -3.40 32.55
C MET A 1 -6.26 -3.52 31.86
N GLU A 2 -6.26 -4.11 30.67
CA GLU A 2 -5.09 -4.27 29.82
C GLU A 2 -4.73 -2.90 29.23
N CYS A 3 -3.46 -2.52 29.39
CA CYS A 3 -2.94 -1.28 28.85
C CYS A 3 -2.15 -1.66 27.59
N GLY A 4 -2.45 -0.99 26.47
CA GLY A 4 -2.12 -1.42 25.12
C GLY A 4 -0.64 -1.49 24.75
N TYR A 5 -0.43 -1.69 23.45
CA TYR A 5 0.83 -2.00 22.79
C TYR A 5 1.93 -0.95 23.01
N LEU A 6 3.16 -1.40 23.25
CA LEU A 6 4.32 -0.52 23.35
C LEU A 6 5.53 -1.10 22.62
N ARG A 7 6.22 -0.25 21.84
CA ARG A 7 7.50 -0.55 21.18
C ARG A 7 8.62 -0.54 22.22
N LEU A 8 9.48 -1.56 22.19
CA LEU A 8 10.73 -1.59 22.93
C LEU A 8 11.89 -1.31 21.98
N MET A 9 12.69 -0.30 22.28
CA MET A 9 13.99 -0.07 21.64
C MET A 9 15.06 -0.68 22.54
N ASN A 10 15.83 -1.64 22.01
CA ASN A 10 17.03 -2.11 22.70
C ASN A 10 18.16 -1.12 22.45
N ALA A 11 18.85 -0.70 23.50
CA ALA A 11 20.04 0.14 23.38
C ALA A 11 21.20 -0.72 22.84
N GLY A 12 21.29 -0.86 21.52
CA GLY A 12 22.51 -1.33 20.87
C GLY A 12 22.39 -2.30 19.70
N ASN A 13 21.19 -2.70 19.25
CA ASN A 13 21.01 -3.45 18.01
C ASN A 13 19.59 -3.26 17.46
N ASP A 14 19.49 -2.89 16.18
CA ASP A 14 18.24 -2.64 15.44
C ASP A 14 17.49 -3.94 15.08
N SER A 15 17.21 -4.79 16.07
CA SER A 15 16.41 -6.01 15.88
C SER A 15 15.14 -5.94 16.72
N ILE A 16 14.00 -5.92 16.04
CA ILE A 16 12.66 -5.85 16.63
C ILE A 16 12.33 -7.23 17.22
N CYS A 17 11.99 -7.29 18.52
CA CYS A 17 11.53 -8.51 19.17
C CYS A 17 10.32 -8.23 20.08
N ALA A 18 9.29 -9.07 19.91
CA ALA A 18 8.22 -9.39 20.85
C ALA A 18 6.99 -8.46 20.97
N PHE A 19 5.83 -9.12 21.02
CA PHE A 19 4.58 -8.65 21.61
C PHE A 19 4.64 -8.83 23.14
N LEU A 20 4.18 -7.86 23.92
CA LEU A 20 4.17 -7.94 25.38
C LEU A 20 2.81 -7.53 25.94
N HIS A 21 2.17 -8.42 26.71
CA HIS A 21 1.01 -8.07 27.53
C HIS A 21 1.45 -7.51 28.88
N ILE A 22 1.12 -6.24 29.14
CA ILE A 22 1.50 -5.50 30.35
C ILE A 22 0.26 -5.29 31.24
N LYS A 23 0.37 -5.66 32.52
CA LYS A 23 -0.64 -5.32 33.53
C LYS A 23 -0.31 -3.97 34.17
N CYS A 24 -1.21 -3.01 34.04
CA CYS A 24 -1.04 -1.68 34.63
C CYS A 24 -0.82 -1.69 36.16
N SER A 25 -1.28 -2.71 36.88
CA SER A 25 -1.06 -2.89 38.32
C SER A 25 0.38 -3.25 38.71
N GLU A 26 1.23 -3.59 37.76
CA GLU A 26 2.61 -4.04 37.99
C GLU A 26 3.64 -3.01 37.51
N LEU A 27 3.19 -1.85 37.02
CA LEU A 27 4.05 -0.72 36.70
C LEU A 27 4.65 -0.13 37.99
N VAL A 28 5.95 0.16 37.95
CA VAL A 28 6.67 0.81 39.05
C VAL A 28 7.19 2.18 38.59
N SER A 29 7.29 3.14 39.51
CA SER A 29 7.96 4.40 39.21
C SER A 29 9.44 4.10 38.97
N CYS A 30 9.99 4.54 37.85
CA CYS A 30 11.45 4.52 37.68
C CYS A 30 12.02 5.34 38.85
N ALA A 31 12.89 4.72 39.69
CA ALA A 31 13.44 5.38 40.87
C ALA A 31 14.05 6.75 40.48
N ASN A 32 14.14 7.68 41.44
CA ASN A 32 14.45 9.13 41.32
C ASN A 32 15.62 9.57 40.41
N ASP A 33 16.33 8.64 39.80
CA ASP A 33 17.32 8.86 38.77
C ASP A 33 16.94 7.99 37.56
N ASN A 34 16.62 8.62 36.43
CA ASN A 34 16.13 8.05 35.15
C ASN A 34 16.97 6.88 34.57
N ARG A 35 17.95 6.35 35.30
CA ARG A 35 18.82 5.21 34.96
C ARG A 35 18.14 3.86 34.98
N ALA A 36 16.95 3.72 35.59
CA ALA A 36 16.21 2.44 35.56
C ALA A 36 15.80 2.05 34.13
N CYS A 37 15.59 3.03 33.24
CA CYS A 37 15.32 2.84 31.82
C CYS A 37 16.53 2.32 31.01
N TYR A 38 17.72 2.32 31.60
CA TYR A 38 18.96 1.82 30.98
C TYR A 38 19.39 0.47 31.55
N ARG A 39 18.56 -0.15 32.40
CA ARG A 39 18.82 -1.49 32.93
C ARG A 39 18.17 -2.55 32.03
N PRO A 40 18.88 -3.64 31.72
CA PRO A 40 18.37 -4.70 30.85
C PRO A 40 17.12 -5.40 31.43
N ASP A 41 16.88 -5.29 32.74
CA ASP A 41 15.79 -5.99 33.44
C ASP A 41 14.46 -5.21 33.40
N TYR A 42 14.42 -4.00 32.82
CA TYR A 42 13.26 -3.12 32.84
C TYR A 42 12.94 -2.52 31.47
N LEU A 43 11.64 -2.36 31.21
CA LEU A 43 11.09 -1.77 29.98
C LEU A 43 10.52 -0.38 30.26
N CYS A 44 10.85 0.61 29.42
CA CYS A 44 10.25 1.94 29.53
C CYS A 44 8.88 1.97 28.87
N VAL A 45 7.86 2.37 29.62
CA VAL A 45 6.46 2.37 29.19
C VAL A 45 5.94 3.80 29.13
N SER A 46 5.63 4.31 27.94
CA SER A 46 4.98 5.61 27.74
C SER A 46 3.47 5.43 27.53
N HIS A 47 2.66 5.61 28.59
CA HIS A 47 1.20 5.42 28.52
C HIS A 47 0.44 6.75 28.69
N PRO A 48 -0.59 7.05 27.86
CA PRO A 48 -1.32 8.33 27.89
C PRO A 48 -2.03 8.67 29.22
N ARG A 49 -2.29 7.66 30.07
CA ARG A 49 -2.87 7.85 31.42
C ARG A 49 -1.83 8.11 32.52
N CYS A 50 -0.54 8.06 32.22
CA CYS A 50 0.56 8.15 33.20
C CYS A 50 1.36 9.42 32.92
N GLN A 51 0.95 10.53 33.53
CA GLN A 51 1.23 11.87 32.98
C GLN A 51 2.43 12.66 33.55
N THR A 52 3.33 12.14 34.39
CA THR A 52 4.43 13.01 34.90
C THR A 52 5.79 12.36 35.17
N ALA A 53 5.96 11.04 34.97
CA ALA A 53 7.27 10.39 35.10
C ALA A 53 7.34 9.14 34.21
N PRO A 54 8.54 8.78 33.67
CA PRO A 54 8.70 7.50 32.98
C PRO A 54 8.37 6.35 33.95
N LEU A 55 7.53 5.42 33.51
CA LEU A 55 7.21 4.21 34.24
C LEU A 55 8.01 3.05 33.67
N CYS A 56 8.47 2.18 34.57
CA CYS A 56 9.29 1.03 34.26
C CYS A 56 8.46 -0.24 34.49
N TYR A 57 8.54 -1.21 33.59
CA TYR A 57 7.91 -2.54 33.75
C TYR A 57 8.99 -3.63 33.89
N PRO A 58 8.96 -4.45 34.96
CA PRO A 58 9.90 -5.55 35.12
C PRO A 58 9.71 -6.61 34.02
N VAL A 59 10.78 -6.94 33.29
CA VAL A 59 10.73 -7.90 32.17
C VAL A 59 10.26 -9.30 32.64
N ASP A 60 10.61 -9.69 33.85
CA ASP A 60 10.25 -10.98 34.48
C ASP A 60 8.75 -11.15 34.77
N LYS A 61 7.97 -10.06 34.71
CA LYS A 61 6.52 -10.08 34.96
C LYS A 61 5.67 -10.09 33.67
N ALA A 62 6.31 -10.01 32.51
CA ALA A 62 5.61 -10.06 31.23
C ALA A 62 4.98 -11.43 30.98
N LEU A 63 3.65 -11.47 30.75
CA LEU A 63 2.87 -12.71 30.79
C LEU A 63 2.78 -13.49 29.47
N GLN A 64 3.50 -13.07 28.42
CA GLN A 64 3.66 -13.87 27.21
C GLN A 64 4.82 -13.33 26.38
N VAL A 65 5.91 -14.10 26.31
CA VAL A 65 6.96 -13.94 25.31
C VAL A 65 6.68 -15.01 24.25
N VAL A 66 5.91 -14.65 23.23
CA VAL A 66 5.78 -15.52 22.04
C VAL A 66 7.02 -15.27 21.19
N CYS A 67 8.13 -15.90 21.57
CA CYS A 67 9.18 -16.18 20.61
C CYS A 67 8.77 -17.46 19.86
N PRO A 68 8.84 -17.51 18.52
CA PRO A 68 8.82 -18.81 17.83
C PRO A 68 9.91 -19.70 18.45
N PRO A 69 9.69 -21.03 18.52
CA PRO A 69 10.55 -21.94 19.27
C PRO A 69 12.01 -21.77 18.86
N MET A 70 12.88 -21.56 19.87
CA MET A 70 14.32 -21.47 19.68
C MET A 70 14.81 -22.76 19.01
N LEU A 71 15.28 -22.65 17.77
CA LEU A 71 16.19 -23.66 17.22
C LEU A 71 17.51 -23.59 18.02
N PRO A 72 18.20 -24.72 18.23
CA PRO A 72 19.42 -24.76 19.04
C PRO A 72 20.47 -23.79 18.49
N ALA A 73 21.12 -23.06 19.40
CA ALA A 73 22.19 -22.13 19.09
C ALA A 73 23.40 -22.89 18.51
N THR A 74 23.46 -23.02 17.19
CA THR A 74 24.72 -23.14 16.46
C THR A 74 25.11 -21.75 16.00
N THR A 75 26.35 -21.36 16.30
CA THR A 75 26.96 -20.03 16.15
C THR A 75 27.18 -19.59 14.70
N THR A 76 26.16 -19.70 13.88
CA THR A 76 26.11 -19.05 12.58
C THR A 76 24.98 -18.04 12.65
N LEU A 77 25.23 -16.84 12.12
CA LEU A 77 24.23 -15.81 11.86
C LEU A 77 22.91 -16.47 11.42
N PRO A 78 21.72 -15.92 11.79
CA PRO A 78 20.47 -16.39 11.18
C PRO A 78 20.72 -16.51 9.68
N PRO A 79 20.19 -17.55 9.01
CA PRO A 79 20.32 -17.61 7.56
C PRO A 79 19.88 -16.24 7.08
N VAL A 80 20.81 -15.53 6.44
CA VAL A 80 20.45 -14.52 5.46
C VAL A 80 19.27 -15.17 4.76
N VAL A 81 18.06 -14.61 4.94
CA VAL A 81 16.94 -14.95 4.04
C VAL A 81 17.63 -14.94 2.71
N PRO A 82 17.82 -16.10 2.02
CA PRO A 82 18.71 -16.14 0.89
C PRO A 82 18.30 -14.96 0.07
N ASP A 83 19.21 -14.00 -0.12
CA ASP A 83 19.02 -13.09 -1.23
C ASP A 83 18.82 -14.09 -2.35
N ASP A 84 17.60 -14.17 -2.85
CA ASP A 84 17.12 -15.21 -3.75
C ASP A 84 17.80 -15.06 -5.13
N GLY A 85 18.94 -14.36 -5.14
CA GLY A 85 19.65 -13.76 -6.24
C GLY A 85 18.85 -12.64 -6.89
N ILE A 86 17.61 -12.37 -6.45
CA ILE A 86 16.71 -11.48 -7.18
C ILE A 86 17.12 -10.02 -6.95
N CYS A 87 17.55 -9.66 -5.73
CA CYS A 87 17.98 -8.30 -5.43
C CYS A 87 19.42 -8.02 -5.88
N GLU A 88 20.34 -8.98 -5.79
CA GLU A 88 21.73 -8.84 -6.25
C GLU A 88 21.90 -8.87 -7.79
N SER A 89 20.95 -9.45 -8.53
CA SER A 89 21.01 -9.55 -10.00
C SER A 89 20.13 -8.55 -10.75
N ALA A 90 19.26 -7.81 -10.06
CA ALA A 90 18.50 -6.72 -10.66
C ALA A 90 19.41 -5.50 -10.91
N THR A 91 20.28 -5.60 -11.91
CA THR A 91 20.96 -4.44 -12.45
C THR A 91 19.94 -3.60 -13.22
N TRP A 92 19.25 -2.72 -12.52
CA TRP A 92 18.44 -1.68 -13.15
C TRP A 92 19.35 -0.90 -14.07
N ASN A 93 18.97 -0.81 -15.34
CA ASN A 93 19.66 0.10 -16.23
C ASN A 93 19.54 1.50 -15.62
N VAL A 94 20.68 2.13 -15.29
CA VAL A 94 20.72 3.44 -14.62
C VAL A 94 20.20 4.56 -15.54
N THR A 95 19.82 4.20 -16.77
CA THR A 95 19.20 5.07 -17.76
C THR A 95 17.73 4.67 -17.95
N GLY A 96 16.82 5.54 -17.52
CA GLY A 96 15.41 5.44 -17.83
C GLY A 96 15.13 5.94 -19.25
N VAL A 97 14.13 5.35 -19.92
CA VAL A 97 13.64 5.80 -21.22
C VAL A 97 12.17 6.16 -21.11
N THR A 98 11.74 7.20 -21.83
CA THR A 98 10.32 7.56 -21.92
C THR A 98 9.61 6.60 -22.86
N VAL A 99 8.59 5.91 -22.35
CA VAL A 99 7.82 4.90 -23.11
C VAL A 99 6.38 5.33 -23.42
N ALA A 100 5.92 6.43 -22.83
CA ALA A 100 4.60 7.02 -23.04
C ALA A 100 4.67 8.54 -22.82
N GLY A 101 3.94 9.32 -23.62
CA GLY A 101 3.99 10.78 -23.61
C GLY A 101 5.37 11.33 -23.99
N GLY A 102 5.88 12.29 -23.21
CA GLY A 102 7.24 12.83 -23.36
C GLY A 102 7.35 14.16 -24.12
N ASN A 103 6.24 14.70 -24.62
CA ASN A 103 6.23 15.96 -25.38
C ASN A 103 5.57 17.13 -24.63
N GLY A 104 5.47 17.04 -23.30
CA GLY A 104 4.89 18.06 -22.45
C GLY A 104 3.45 17.75 -22.01
N ALA A 105 2.86 18.73 -21.32
CA ALA A 105 1.48 18.66 -20.86
C ALA A 105 0.52 19.21 -21.93
N GLY A 106 -0.45 18.40 -22.32
CA GLY A 106 -1.45 18.77 -23.33
C GLY A 106 -2.34 17.59 -23.71
N SER A 107 -3.11 17.76 -24.78
CA SER A 107 -4.15 16.82 -25.21
C SER A 107 -3.81 16.05 -26.49
N GLU A 108 -2.67 16.33 -27.12
CA GLU A 108 -2.24 15.58 -28.30
C GLU A 108 -1.90 14.11 -27.95
N LEU A 109 -1.82 13.23 -28.95
CA LEU A 109 -1.60 11.79 -28.71
C LEU A 109 -0.17 11.44 -28.27
N ASN A 110 0.76 12.39 -28.36
CA ASN A 110 2.13 12.28 -27.88
C ASN A 110 2.38 13.06 -26.57
N GLU A 111 1.32 13.62 -25.99
CA GLU A 111 1.30 14.40 -24.76
C GLU A 111 0.42 13.70 -23.70
N LEU A 112 0.58 14.12 -22.44
CA LEU A 112 -0.20 13.63 -21.30
C LEU A 112 -0.50 14.80 -20.36
N ASN A 113 -1.68 14.84 -19.76
CA ASN A 113 -2.09 15.88 -18.82
C ASN A 113 -2.42 15.28 -17.45
N GLY A 114 -1.45 15.41 -16.52
CA GLY A 114 -1.51 14.90 -15.15
C GLY A 114 -1.85 13.41 -15.04
N PRO A 115 -1.10 12.51 -15.67
CA PRO A 115 -1.35 11.07 -15.60
C PRO A 115 -1.17 10.55 -14.17
N LEU A 116 -2.21 9.91 -13.61
CA LEU A 116 -2.18 9.38 -12.23
C LEU A 116 -1.94 7.88 -12.11
N GLY A 117 -2.28 7.12 -13.16
CA GLY A 117 -2.22 5.66 -13.13
C GLY A 117 -1.73 5.09 -14.45
N LEU A 118 -1.05 3.96 -14.37
CA LEU A 118 -0.71 3.15 -15.53
C LEU A 118 -0.87 1.66 -15.24
N PHE A 119 -0.93 0.89 -16.32
CA PHE A 119 -0.87 -0.57 -16.35
C PHE A 119 0.01 -1.01 -17.52
N VAL A 120 0.77 -2.09 -17.34
CA VAL A 120 1.60 -2.68 -18.39
C VAL A 120 1.06 -4.09 -18.65
N ASP A 121 0.72 -4.38 -19.92
CA ASP A 121 0.28 -5.72 -20.32
C ASP A 121 1.46 -6.66 -20.62
N ASP A 122 1.16 -7.95 -20.83
CA ASP A 122 2.17 -8.98 -21.13
C ASP A 122 2.92 -8.74 -22.46
N ASP A 123 2.36 -7.90 -23.35
CA ASP A 123 2.99 -7.46 -24.61
C ASP A 123 3.86 -6.20 -24.41
N ALA A 124 4.10 -5.81 -23.15
CA ALA A 124 4.81 -4.60 -22.71
C ALA A 124 4.17 -3.29 -23.19
N ALA A 125 2.89 -3.31 -23.59
CA ALA A 125 2.17 -2.10 -23.90
C ALA A 125 1.72 -1.39 -22.62
N VAL A 126 1.87 -0.07 -22.60
CA VAL A 126 1.58 0.79 -21.45
C VAL A 126 0.23 1.46 -21.67
N TYR A 127 -0.68 1.28 -20.72
CA TYR A 127 -1.95 1.98 -20.64
C TYR A 127 -1.84 3.06 -19.59
N VAL A 128 -2.17 4.30 -19.92
CA VAL A 128 -2.08 5.44 -18.99
C VAL A 128 -3.47 6.04 -18.80
N ALA A 129 -3.84 6.26 -17.55
CA ALA A 129 -4.96 7.10 -17.16
C ALA A 129 -4.52 8.56 -17.28
N ASP A 130 -4.91 9.20 -18.38
CA ASP A 130 -4.59 10.58 -18.71
C ASP A 130 -5.66 11.50 -18.08
N THR A 131 -5.51 11.72 -16.77
CA THR A 131 -6.58 12.15 -15.85
C THR A 131 -7.29 13.44 -16.28
N TRP A 132 -6.55 14.49 -16.63
CA TRP A 132 -7.17 15.78 -16.98
C TRP A 132 -7.60 15.87 -18.46
N ASN A 133 -7.40 14.79 -19.22
CA ASN A 133 -7.93 14.63 -20.58
C ASN A 133 -9.05 13.58 -20.65
N ASP A 134 -9.47 13.02 -19.50
CA ASP A 134 -10.61 12.09 -19.36
C ASP A 134 -10.55 10.89 -20.31
N ARG A 135 -9.35 10.31 -20.46
CA ARG A 135 -9.10 9.23 -21.41
C ARG A 135 -8.09 8.22 -20.89
N ILE A 136 -8.19 7.00 -21.41
CA ILE A 136 -7.13 5.99 -21.31
C ILE A 136 -6.42 5.91 -22.64
N VAL A 137 -5.10 6.04 -22.61
CA VAL A 137 -4.27 5.99 -23.81
C VAL A 137 -3.31 4.81 -23.72
N LYS A 138 -3.19 4.06 -24.81
CA LYS A 138 -2.30 2.90 -24.96
C LYS A 138 -1.08 3.28 -25.80
N TRP A 139 0.11 2.92 -25.34
CA TRP A 139 1.36 2.94 -26.10
C TRP A 139 1.88 1.52 -26.24
N VAL A 140 2.10 1.07 -27.47
CA VAL A 140 2.84 -0.17 -27.74
C VAL A 140 4.35 0.12 -27.70
N PRO A 141 5.20 -0.89 -27.43
CA PRO A 141 6.65 -0.69 -27.39
C PRO A 141 7.19 0.03 -28.64
N GLY A 142 7.92 1.13 -28.43
CA GLY A 142 8.53 1.93 -29.50
C GLY A 142 7.60 2.92 -30.21
N ALA A 143 6.32 3.02 -29.82
CA ALA A 143 5.40 4.00 -30.41
C ALA A 143 5.75 5.44 -30.01
N SER A 144 5.75 6.36 -30.98
CA SER A 144 5.96 7.80 -30.74
C SER A 144 4.69 8.55 -30.32
N ILE A 145 3.52 7.96 -30.58
CA ILE A 145 2.20 8.47 -30.22
C ILE A 145 1.38 7.34 -29.61
N GLY A 146 0.45 7.68 -28.73
CA GLY A 146 -0.50 6.74 -28.15
C GLY A 146 -1.78 6.62 -28.96
N SER A 147 -2.62 5.66 -28.60
CA SER A 147 -3.97 5.48 -29.12
C SER A 147 -4.98 5.55 -27.99
N VAL A 148 -6.02 6.38 -28.11
CA VAL A 148 -7.12 6.40 -27.14
C VAL A 148 -7.89 5.08 -27.22
N VAL A 149 -8.00 4.38 -26.10
CA VAL A 149 -8.66 3.06 -26.01
C VAL A 149 -9.92 3.08 -25.14
N ALA A 150 -10.13 4.15 -24.37
CA ALA A 150 -11.35 4.42 -23.62
C ALA A 150 -11.45 5.92 -23.30
N GLY A 151 -12.67 6.44 -23.20
CA GLY A 151 -12.92 7.87 -22.95
C GLY A 151 -12.51 8.77 -24.12
N GLY A 152 -12.11 10.01 -23.82
CA GLY A 152 -11.71 11.00 -24.83
C GLY A 152 -12.86 11.66 -25.61
N ASN A 153 -14.10 11.44 -25.18
CA ASN A 153 -15.32 12.05 -25.75
C ASN A 153 -15.81 13.24 -24.91
N GLY A 154 -14.87 13.95 -24.29
CA GLY A 154 -15.13 14.99 -23.29
C GLY A 154 -15.43 14.44 -21.90
N GLU A 155 -15.21 15.30 -20.90
CA GLU A 155 -15.59 15.08 -19.51
C GLU A 155 -17.11 14.82 -19.42
N GLY A 156 -17.51 13.77 -18.69
CA GLY A 156 -18.91 13.51 -18.43
C GLY A 156 -19.20 12.09 -17.94
N ASN A 157 -20.49 11.79 -17.78
CA ASN A 157 -20.97 10.56 -17.15
C ASN A 157 -21.66 9.57 -18.12
N GLN A 158 -21.72 9.90 -19.41
CA GLN A 158 -22.25 8.99 -20.43
C GLN A 158 -21.38 7.72 -20.55
N ASN A 159 -21.90 6.69 -21.20
CA ASN A 159 -21.20 5.41 -21.29
C ASN A 159 -19.88 5.50 -22.06
N ASN A 160 -19.73 6.43 -23.00
CA ASN A 160 -18.50 6.68 -23.75
C ASN A 160 -17.64 7.83 -23.17
N GLN A 161 -18.03 8.40 -22.02
CA GLN A 161 -17.32 9.49 -21.35
C GLN A 161 -16.72 9.04 -20.02
N LEU A 162 -15.71 9.78 -19.58
CA LEU A 162 -15.04 9.61 -18.29
C LEU A 162 -14.89 10.96 -17.61
N ASP A 163 -14.53 10.93 -16.34
CA ASP A 163 -14.33 12.11 -15.52
C ASP A 163 -13.21 11.86 -14.49
N HIS A 164 -12.07 12.53 -14.67
CA HIS A 164 -10.89 12.48 -13.80
C HIS A 164 -10.41 11.05 -13.48
N VAL A 165 -10.14 10.25 -14.51
CA VAL A 165 -9.72 8.84 -14.35
C VAL A 165 -8.46 8.70 -13.49
N ALA A 166 -8.49 7.79 -12.53
CA ALA A 166 -7.38 7.61 -11.58
C ALA A 166 -6.49 6.40 -11.90
N LYS A 167 -7.07 5.31 -12.37
CA LYS A 167 -6.39 4.02 -12.54
C LYS A 167 -7.07 3.19 -13.62
N VAL A 168 -6.28 2.36 -14.29
CA VAL A 168 -6.73 1.31 -15.22
C VAL A 168 -6.02 0.00 -14.89
N VAL A 169 -6.71 -1.13 -15.06
CA VAL A 169 -6.13 -2.47 -15.15
C VAL A 169 -6.72 -3.20 -16.35
N VAL A 170 -5.96 -4.07 -17.01
CA VAL A 170 -6.40 -4.78 -18.21
C VAL A 170 -6.31 -6.28 -17.97
N ALA A 171 -7.43 -6.98 -18.18
CA ALA A 171 -7.48 -8.44 -18.10
C ALA A 171 -6.85 -9.08 -19.35
N LYS A 172 -6.49 -10.37 -19.26
CA LYS A 172 -5.86 -11.14 -20.36
C LYS A 172 -6.65 -11.16 -21.67
N ASN A 173 -7.97 -11.01 -21.61
CA ASN A 173 -8.83 -10.93 -22.79
C ASN A 173 -8.89 -9.51 -23.41
N GLY A 174 -8.15 -8.55 -22.85
CA GLY A 174 -8.15 -7.15 -23.27
C GLY A 174 -9.28 -6.29 -22.67
N THR A 175 -10.12 -6.85 -21.78
CA THR A 175 -11.12 -6.07 -21.05
C THR A 175 -10.43 -5.14 -20.05
N MET A 176 -10.76 -3.86 -20.11
CA MET A 176 -10.24 -2.85 -19.19
C MET A 176 -11.21 -2.58 -18.06
N PHE A 177 -10.66 -2.31 -16.87
CA PHE A 177 -11.40 -1.83 -15.71
C PHE A 177 -10.78 -0.51 -15.26
N ILE A 178 -11.60 0.52 -15.14
CA ILE A 178 -11.16 1.90 -14.98
C ILE A 178 -11.82 2.53 -13.76
N CYS A 179 -11.02 3.12 -12.88
CA CYS A 179 -11.50 4.03 -11.83
C CYS A 179 -11.90 5.35 -12.50
N ASP A 180 -13.20 5.54 -12.71
CA ASP A 180 -13.77 6.77 -13.21
C ASP A 180 -14.16 7.64 -11.99
N ARG A 181 -13.14 8.27 -11.41
CA ARG A 181 -13.17 8.83 -10.04
C ARG A 181 -14.13 10.00 -9.92
N GLY A 182 -14.16 10.92 -10.89
CA GLY A 182 -15.08 12.07 -10.88
C GLY A 182 -16.54 11.60 -10.90
N ASN A 183 -16.82 10.52 -11.62
CA ASN A 183 -18.14 9.87 -11.65
C ASN A 183 -18.39 8.88 -10.50
N SER A 184 -17.46 8.71 -9.55
CA SER A 184 -17.58 7.79 -8.40
C SER A 184 -17.99 6.35 -8.79
N ARG A 185 -17.37 5.83 -9.86
CA ARG A 185 -17.71 4.50 -10.41
C ARG A 185 -16.49 3.74 -10.93
N VAL A 186 -16.68 2.43 -11.13
CA VAL A 186 -15.76 1.58 -11.90
C VAL A 186 -16.42 1.20 -13.21
N GLN A 187 -15.77 1.54 -14.32
CA GLN A 187 -16.19 1.21 -15.68
C GLN A 187 -15.47 -0.04 -16.17
N ARG A 188 -16.19 -0.92 -16.85
CA ARG A 188 -15.64 -2.02 -17.65
C ARG A 188 -15.76 -1.66 -19.13
N TRP A 189 -14.65 -1.74 -19.86
CA TRP A 189 -14.61 -1.55 -21.30
C TRP A 189 -14.09 -2.81 -21.99
N PHE A 190 -14.82 -3.29 -22.99
CA PHE A 190 -14.31 -4.36 -23.84
C PHE A 190 -13.31 -3.81 -24.87
N LYS A 191 -12.41 -4.66 -25.33
CA LYS A 191 -11.44 -4.30 -26.37
C LYS A 191 -12.18 -3.82 -27.62
N ASN A 192 -11.78 -2.65 -28.14
CA ASN A 192 -12.37 -1.99 -29.30
C ASN A 192 -13.83 -1.54 -29.13
N ASP A 193 -14.35 -1.52 -27.90
CA ASP A 193 -15.69 -1.03 -27.62
C ASP A 193 -15.67 0.49 -27.44
N GLU A 194 -16.68 1.18 -27.96
CA GLU A 194 -16.80 2.63 -27.84
C GLU A 194 -17.44 3.05 -26.51
N HIS A 195 -18.09 2.11 -25.82
CA HIS A 195 -18.89 2.37 -24.62
C HIS A 195 -18.47 1.49 -23.45
N GLY A 196 -18.31 2.11 -22.29
CA GLY A 196 -18.07 1.45 -21.02
C GLY A 196 -19.37 1.04 -20.34
N GLN A 197 -19.26 0.07 -19.44
CA GLN A 197 -20.35 -0.42 -18.63
C GLN A 197 -20.01 -0.22 -17.16
N THR A 198 -20.86 0.47 -16.41
CA THR A 198 -20.67 0.63 -14.97
C THR A 198 -20.85 -0.71 -14.28
N ILE A 199 -19.81 -1.18 -13.60
CA ILE A 199 -19.83 -2.46 -12.87
C ILE A 199 -19.85 -2.29 -11.35
N ILE A 200 -19.44 -1.12 -10.86
CA ILE A 200 -19.54 -0.70 -9.45
C ILE A 200 -19.89 0.78 -9.45
N ALA A 201 -20.92 1.17 -8.71
CA ALA A 201 -21.35 2.56 -8.56
C ALA A 201 -21.18 3.02 -7.10
N ASN A 202 -21.15 4.33 -6.88
CA ASN A 202 -21.03 4.97 -5.56
C ASN A 202 -19.76 4.54 -4.79
N ILE A 203 -18.63 4.49 -5.50
CA ILE A 203 -17.33 4.09 -4.97
C ILE A 203 -16.28 5.16 -5.25
N SER A 204 -15.55 5.56 -4.22
CA SER A 204 -14.40 6.47 -4.36
C SER A 204 -13.18 5.67 -4.79
N CYS A 205 -13.17 5.26 -6.06
CA CYS A 205 -12.14 4.40 -6.63
C CYS A 205 -10.83 5.18 -6.80
N LEU A 206 -9.82 4.83 -6.00
CA LEU A 206 -8.46 5.41 -6.12
C LEU A 206 -7.45 4.41 -6.70
N GLY A 207 -7.70 3.12 -6.51
CA GLY A 207 -6.80 2.04 -6.90
C GLY A 207 -7.55 0.78 -7.37
N LEU A 208 -6.96 0.10 -8.35
CA LEU A 208 -7.41 -1.17 -8.91
C LEU A 208 -6.24 -2.13 -8.99
N ALA A 209 -6.50 -3.41 -8.70
CA ALA A 209 -5.58 -4.51 -8.94
C ALA A 209 -6.37 -5.73 -9.40
N MET A 210 -5.71 -6.63 -10.13
CA MET A 210 -6.28 -7.89 -10.57
C MET A 210 -5.33 -9.02 -10.20
N ASP A 211 -5.87 -10.11 -9.64
CA ASP A 211 -5.07 -11.31 -9.41
C ASP A 211 -4.92 -12.14 -10.71
N ASN A 212 -4.05 -13.15 -10.67
CA ASN A 212 -3.79 -14.03 -11.81
C ASN A 212 -5.01 -14.88 -12.25
N GLU A 213 -6.05 -14.97 -11.41
CA GLU A 213 -7.31 -15.66 -11.70
C GLU A 213 -8.36 -14.71 -12.31
N GLY A 214 -8.05 -13.41 -12.41
CA GLY A 214 -8.94 -12.40 -12.97
C GLY A 214 -9.89 -11.76 -11.96
N SER A 215 -9.69 -11.98 -10.66
CA SER A 215 -10.48 -11.29 -9.64
C SER A 215 -10.06 -9.82 -9.53
N LEU A 216 -11.02 -8.91 -9.60
CA LEU A 216 -10.78 -7.47 -9.44
C LEU A 216 -10.85 -7.06 -7.97
N TYR A 217 -9.87 -6.28 -7.55
CA TYR A 217 -9.78 -5.66 -6.23
C TYR A 217 -9.85 -4.15 -6.39
N VAL A 218 -10.60 -3.49 -5.50
CA VAL A 218 -10.89 -2.05 -5.61
C VAL A 218 -10.65 -1.36 -4.29
N CYS A 219 -9.81 -0.32 -4.30
CA CYS A 219 -9.69 0.61 -3.18
C CYS A 219 -10.88 1.55 -3.17
N ASP A 220 -11.61 1.57 -2.05
CA ASP A 220 -12.56 2.61 -1.73
C ASP A 220 -11.91 3.60 -0.77
N GLY A 221 -11.56 4.78 -1.29
CA GLY A 221 -10.91 5.84 -0.53
C GLY A 221 -11.81 6.44 0.56
N GLU A 222 -13.12 6.54 0.30
CA GLU A 222 -14.09 7.11 1.24
C GLU A 222 -14.41 6.14 2.37
N ARG A 223 -14.58 4.86 2.02
CA ARG A 223 -14.86 3.80 3.00
C ARG A 223 -13.59 3.18 3.61
N GLN A 224 -12.43 3.67 3.19
CA GLN A 224 -11.11 3.33 3.75
C GLN A 224 -10.83 1.83 3.75
N HIS A 225 -11.26 1.13 2.70
CA HIS A 225 -11.08 -0.31 2.61
C HIS A 225 -10.79 -0.77 1.19
N VAL A 226 -10.36 -2.02 1.06
CA VAL A 226 -10.26 -2.70 -0.22
C VAL A 226 -11.32 -3.78 -0.28
N ILE A 227 -12.09 -3.79 -1.37
CA ILE A 227 -13.07 -4.83 -1.66
C ILE A 227 -12.60 -5.75 -2.77
N LYS A 228 -12.94 -7.03 -2.67
CA LYS A 228 -12.90 -7.95 -3.80
C LYS A 228 -14.24 -7.87 -4.55
N TRP A 229 -14.20 -7.49 -5.82
CA TRP A 229 -15.41 -7.37 -6.65
C TRP A 229 -16.08 -8.73 -6.87
N HIS A 230 -17.39 -8.70 -7.16
CA HIS A 230 -18.35 -9.82 -7.14
C HIS A 230 -18.70 -10.39 -5.76
N SER A 231 -17.72 -10.68 -4.89
CA SER A 231 -18.02 -11.16 -3.54
C SER A 231 -18.36 -10.02 -2.56
N ASN A 232 -17.90 -8.80 -2.87
CA ASN A 232 -17.97 -7.63 -1.99
C ASN A 232 -17.30 -7.87 -0.62
N ASP A 233 -16.37 -8.82 -0.56
CA ASP A 233 -15.60 -9.10 0.65
C ASP A 233 -14.64 -7.94 0.90
N ILE A 234 -14.66 -7.39 2.12
CA ILE A 234 -13.63 -6.48 2.58
C ILE A 234 -12.38 -7.30 2.88
N VAL A 235 -11.32 -7.06 2.10
CA VAL A 235 -10.05 -7.80 2.18
C VAL A 235 -8.94 -7.02 2.88
N ALA A 236 -9.08 -5.70 3.03
CA ALA A 236 -8.17 -4.85 3.82
C ALA A 236 -8.90 -3.62 4.39
N GLY A 237 -8.41 -3.08 5.52
CA GLY A 237 -8.88 -1.80 6.10
C GLY A 237 -10.17 -1.84 6.93
N LYS A 238 -10.53 -2.98 7.55
CA LYS A 238 -11.81 -3.10 8.25
C LYS A 238 -11.94 -2.13 9.45
N ASN A 239 -13.14 -1.56 9.62
CA ASN A 239 -13.64 -0.70 10.71
C ASN A 239 -13.15 -1.03 12.14
N GLY A 240 -12.56 -0.01 12.76
CA GLY A 240 -12.43 0.22 14.22
C GLY A 240 -12.49 1.74 14.46
N GLU A 241 -12.60 2.22 15.70
CA GLU A 241 -12.84 3.67 15.97
C GLU A 241 -11.55 4.52 16.09
N ARG A 242 -10.35 3.94 15.93
CA ARG A 242 -9.06 4.63 16.14
C ARG A 242 -7.91 4.00 15.33
N PRO A 243 -6.85 4.76 14.96
CA PRO A 243 -5.79 4.31 14.06
C PRO A 243 -4.98 3.17 14.69
N GLU A 244 -5.38 1.94 14.40
CA GLU A 244 -4.72 0.70 14.74
C GLU A 244 -4.23 0.01 13.44
N ILE A 245 -3.42 -1.05 13.56
CA ILE A 245 -2.79 -1.77 12.42
C ILE A 245 -3.80 -2.44 11.45
N ASN A 246 -5.09 -2.28 11.71
CA ASN A 246 -6.21 -2.79 10.93
C ASN A 246 -6.90 -1.73 10.05
N GLN A 247 -6.50 -0.46 10.13
CA GLN A 247 -7.14 0.65 9.40
C GLN A 247 -6.32 1.12 8.19
N LEU A 248 -7.00 1.71 7.21
CA LEU A 248 -6.38 2.46 6.13
C LEU A 248 -6.86 3.92 6.23
N LEU A 249 -6.04 4.87 5.81
CA LEU A 249 -6.39 6.27 5.65
C LEU A 249 -6.02 6.72 4.24
N GLU A 250 -7.03 6.89 3.39
CA GLU A 250 -6.90 7.20 1.96
C GLU A 250 -6.05 6.13 1.21
N PRO A 251 -6.53 4.88 1.10
CA PRO A 251 -5.84 3.86 0.31
C PRO A 251 -5.89 4.20 -1.18
N VAL A 252 -4.72 4.38 -1.81
CA VAL A 252 -4.62 4.91 -3.18
C VAL A 252 -4.13 3.91 -4.22
N HIS A 253 -3.14 3.07 -3.89
CA HIS A 253 -2.64 2.05 -4.81
C HIS A 253 -2.68 0.69 -4.15
N ILE A 254 -2.99 -0.31 -4.97
CA ILE A 254 -3.04 -1.71 -4.57
C ILE A 254 -2.28 -2.58 -5.53
N PHE A 255 -1.78 -3.67 -4.98
CA PHE A 255 -1.24 -4.80 -5.69
C PHE A 255 -1.69 -6.09 -5.00
N VAL A 256 -1.80 -7.15 -5.78
CA VAL A 256 -2.15 -8.47 -5.30
C VAL A 256 -1.05 -9.42 -5.72
N ASP A 257 -0.38 -10.03 -4.74
CA ASP A 257 0.70 -10.97 -5.00
C ASP A 257 0.18 -12.34 -5.44
N GLN A 258 1.10 -13.26 -5.76
CA GLN A 258 0.76 -14.61 -6.23
C GLN A 258 0.00 -15.44 -5.16
N ASP A 259 0.20 -15.13 -3.89
CA ASP A 259 -0.49 -15.74 -2.75
C ASP A 259 -1.85 -15.07 -2.46
N LYS A 260 -2.27 -14.11 -3.29
CA LYS A 260 -3.47 -13.28 -3.17
C LYS A 260 -3.48 -12.38 -1.95
N SER A 261 -2.32 -12.09 -1.38
CA SER A 261 -2.18 -11.05 -0.36
C SER A 261 -2.39 -9.69 -1.02
N VAL A 262 -3.11 -8.81 -0.34
CA VAL A 262 -3.38 -7.45 -0.80
C VAL A 262 -2.37 -6.51 -0.17
N ILE A 263 -1.56 -5.87 -1.00
CA ILE A 263 -0.61 -4.84 -0.59
C ILE A 263 -1.24 -3.49 -0.93
N VAL A 264 -1.37 -2.63 0.07
CA VAL A 264 -2.05 -1.34 -0.01
C VAL A 264 -1.09 -0.24 0.41
N ALA A 265 -1.02 0.80 -0.40
CA ALA A 265 -0.41 2.05 0.02
C ALA A 265 -1.43 2.90 0.77
N ASP A 266 -1.19 3.09 2.06
CA ASP A 266 -2.03 3.81 3.00
C ASP A 266 -1.52 5.25 3.09
N PHE A 267 -2.11 6.10 2.24
CA PHE A 267 -1.52 7.39 1.85
C PHE A 267 -1.28 8.32 3.04
N GLN A 268 -2.34 8.61 3.81
CA GLN A 268 -2.23 9.56 4.91
C GLN A 268 -1.46 8.99 6.11
N SER A 269 -1.32 7.66 6.18
CA SER A 269 -0.58 7.00 7.24
C SER A 269 0.91 6.84 6.94
N ALA A 270 1.41 7.36 5.80
CA ALA A 270 2.82 7.29 5.41
C ALA A 270 3.39 5.85 5.47
N ARG A 271 2.61 4.86 5.03
CA ARG A 271 2.97 3.44 5.13
C ARG A 271 2.42 2.60 3.99
N VAL A 272 3.06 1.45 3.77
CA VAL A 272 2.57 0.36 2.92
C VAL A 272 2.27 -0.83 3.80
N MET A 273 1.13 -1.46 3.57
CA MET A 273 0.62 -2.55 4.39
C MET A 273 0.24 -3.75 3.54
N LYS A 274 0.55 -4.95 4.02
CA LYS A 274 0.20 -6.24 3.41
C LYS A 274 -0.87 -6.96 4.23
N TRP A 275 -1.94 -7.40 3.58
CA TRP A 275 -2.97 -8.28 4.12
C TRP A 275 -2.91 -9.64 3.43
N PRO A 276 -2.33 -10.67 4.08
CA PRO A 276 -2.47 -12.05 3.64
C PRO A 276 -3.95 -12.51 3.59
N VAL A 277 -4.24 -13.52 2.79
CA VAL A 277 -5.62 -14.03 2.67
C VAL A 277 -6.17 -14.47 4.02
N GLY A 278 -7.37 -13.98 4.36
CA GLY A 278 -8.13 -14.41 5.54
C GLY A 278 -7.74 -13.72 6.85
N VAL A 279 -6.68 -12.90 6.87
CA VAL A 279 -6.31 -12.16 8.09
C VAL A 279 -7.16 -10.91 8.26
N LYS A 280 -7.30 -10.43 9.50
CA LYS A 280 -8.06 -9.20 9.82
C LYS A 280 -7.18 -7.98 10.05
N GLU A 281 -5.91 -8.20 10.35
CA GLU A 281 -4.93 -7.15 10.65
C GLU A 281 -3.83 -7.17 9.60
N GLY A 282 -3.44 -5.98 9.14
CA GLY A 282 -2.38 -5.84 8.14
C GLY A 282 -1.01 -5.88 8.78
N ILE A 283 0.01 -6.08 7.96
CA ILE A 283 1.41 -6.04 8.35
C ILE A 283 2.02 -4.81 7.67
N VAL A 284 2.62 -3.90 8.43
CA VAL A 284 3.37 -2.78 7.84
C VAL A 284 4.64 -3.35 7.19
N VAL A 285 4.76 -3.16 5.88
CA VAL A 285 5.91 -3.66 5.09
C VAL A 285 6.86 -2.55 4.68
N ALA A 286 6.42 -1.29 4.69
CA ALA A 286 7.27 -0.12 4.53
C ALA A 286 6.67 1.11 5.22
N GLY A 287 7.50 2.05 5.66
CA GLY A 287 7.08 3.30 6.30
C GLY A 287 6.53 3.12 7.72
N GLY A 288 5.57 3.98 8.11
CA GLY A 288 4.90 3.93 9.41
C GLY A 288 5.64 4.62 10.57
N ASN A 289 6.70 5.38 10.28
CA ASN A 289 7.46 6.17 11.26
C ASN A 289 7.36 7.69 11.00
N GLY A 290 6.21 8.13 10.47
CA GLY A 290 5.97 9.50 10.02
C GLY A 290 6.50 9.77 8.61
N GLU A 291 6.12 10.92 8.06
CA GLU A 291 6.64 11.41 6.79
C GLU A 291 8.08 11.92 6.95
N GLY A 292 8.95 11.58 5.99
CA GLY A 292 10.35 12.02 5.99
C GLY A 292 11.24 11.15 5.11
N ASP A 293 12.46 11.61 4.87
CA ASP A 293 13.44 10.94 4.00
C ASP A 293 14.31 9.91 4.76
N GLY A 294 13.96 9.60 6.01
CA GLY A 294 14.63 8.59 6.81
C GLY A 294 14.45 7.18 6.23
N ALA A 295 15.37 6.26 6.53
CA ALA A 295 15.40 4.90 5.97
C ALA A 295 14.13 4.06 6.24
N ASN A 296 13.28 4.49 7.18
CA ASN A 296 12.02 3.85 7.55
C ASN A 296 10.81 4.82 7.50
N GLN A 297 10.96 5.94 6.79
CA GLN A 297 9.95 6.97 6.59
C GLN A 297 9.62 7.06 5.09
N LEU A 298 8.39 7.47 4.79
CA LEU A 298 7.95 7.71 3.41
C LEU A 298 7.60 9.19 3.29
N ASN A 299 8.50 9.99 2.71
CA ASN A 299 8.28 11.41 2.47
C ASN A 299 7.45 11.63 1.22
N GLY A 300 6.52 12.58 1.29
CA GLY A 300 5.88 13.12 0.09
C GLY A 300 5.33 12.01 -0.78
N MET A 301 4.63 11.04 -0.17
CA MET A 301 3.78 10.15 -0.92
C MET A 301 2.83 11.07 -1.68
N LYS A 302 3.15 11.36 -2.93
CA LYS A 302 2.27 12.00 -3.90
C LYS A 302 1.66 10.83 -4.69
N TYR A 303 0.51 11.04 -5.32
CA TYR A 303 -0.15 10.01 -6.14
C TYR A 303 0.81 9.25 -7.08
N SER A 304 1.91 9.89 -7.52
CA SER A 304 2.96 9.33 -8.38
C SER A 304 4.08 8.54 -7.68
N THR A 305 4.40 8.79 -6.41
CA THR A 305 5.58 8.18 -5.71
C THR A 305 5.31 6.72 -5.29
N ILE A 306 4.05 6.36 -5.13
CA ILE A 306 3.63 5.08 -4.55
C ILE A 306 3.78 3.90 -5.52
N MET A 307 3.74 4.15 -6.82
CA MET A 307 3.81 3.10 -7.83
C MET A 307 5.12 2.30 -7.77
N LEU A 308 6.23 2.93 -7.35
CA LEU A 308 7.53 2.25 -7.30
C LEU A 308 7.66 1.28 -6.11
N ILE A 309 7.16 1.65 -4.93
CA ILE A 309 7.34 0.85 -3.71
C ILE A 309 6.53 -0.43 -3.75
N VAL A 310 5.34 -0.39 -4.37
CA VAL A 310 4.45 -1.55 -4.46
C VAL A 310 4.90 -2.55 -5.54
N ILE A 311 5.66 -2.12 -6.55
CA ILE A 311 6.23 -3.02 -7.58
C ILE A 311 7.47 -3.77 -7.06
N LEU A 312 8.12 -3.26 -6.01
CA LEU A 312 9.38 -3.78 -5.46
C LEU A 312 9.20 -4.77 -4.28
N LEU A 313 7.95 -5.08 -3.89
CA LEU A 313 7.58 -5.98 -2.78
C LEU A 313 6.73 -7.15 -3.27
#